data_AF-A0A7Z9XMA7-F1
#
_entry.id   AF-A0A7Z9XMA7-F1
#
_cell.length_a   1.000
_cell.length_b   1.000
_cell.length_c   1.000
_cell.angle_alpha   90.00
_cell.angle_beta   90.00
_cell.angle_gamma   90.00
#
_symmetry.space_group_name_H-M   'P 1'
#
loop_
_entity.id
_entity.type
_entity.pdbx_description
1 polymer ?
#
loop_
_entity_poly.entity_id
_entity_poly.type
_entity_poly.pdbx_seq_one_letter_code
_entity_poly.pdbx_strand_id
1 'polypeptide(L)'
;MVSPEFLTPYTIELAGIVRHLPRVEIAPGVVIAILNILGDTELTEAVAQALVERIPPEVDMLVTAEAKSIPLAYAMSVKSG
;
A
#
# COMPACT_ATOMS: atom_id res chain seq x y z
N MET A 1 6.62 17.86 -21.57
CA MET A 1 7.40 18.50 -20.48
C MET A 1 6.76 18.03 -19.19
N VAL A 2 7.50 17.36 -18.31
CA VAL A 2 6.96 16.81 -17.05
C VAL A 2 6.69 18.00 -16.13
N SER A 3 5.48 18.10 -15.59
CA SER A 3 5.10 19.24 -14.76
C SER A 3 5.91 19.25 -13.43
N PRO A 4 6.39 20.41 -12.93
CA PRO A 4 7.31 20.47 -11.78
C PRO A 4 6.79 19.77 -10.52
N GLU A 5 5.48 19.73 -10.32
CA GLU A 5 4.80 19.06 -9.21
C GLU A 5 5.00 17.54 -9.18
N PHE A 6 5.44 16.91 -10.28
CA PHE A 6 5.77 15.49 -10.35
C PHE A 6 7.19 15.18 -9.83
N LEU A 7 8.02 16.21 -9.63
CA LEU A 7 9.39 16.03 -9.13
C LEU A 7 9.46 15.90 -7.61
N THR A 8 8.42 16.34 -6.89
CA THR A 8 8.36 16.23 -5.43
C THR A 8 7.56 14.99 -5.03
N PRO A 9 8.18 14.00 -4.36
CA PRO A 9 7.47 12.83 -3.85
C PRO A 9 6.37 13.19 -2.86
N TYR A 10 5.33 12.36 -2.79
CA TYR A 10 4.31 12.45 -1.76
C TYR A 10 4.70 11.60 -0.56
N THR A 11 4.86 12.22 0.61
CA THR A 11 5.24 11.51 1.83
C THR A 11 4.02 10.88 2.49
N ILE A 12 4.13 9.61 2.85
CA ILE A 12 3.17 8.89 3.68
C ILE A 12 3.86 8.39 4.95
N GLU A 13 3.07 8.25 6.01
CA GLU A 13 3.44 7.54 7.23
C GLU A 13 2.33 6.54 7.56
N LEU A 14 2.63 5.24 7.51
CA LEU A 14 1.69 4.16 7.76
C LEU A 14 2.29 3.19 8.78
N ALA A 15 1.56 2.90 9.86
CA ALA A 15 2.04 2.02 10.93
C ALA A 15 3.45 2.38 11.44
N GLY A 16 3.77 3.68 11.51
CA GLY A 16 5.07 4.20 11.92
C GLY A 16 6.18 4.13 10.85
N ILE A 17 5.89 3.62 9.66
CA ILE A 17 6.82 3.51 8.55
C ILE A 17 6.60 4.66 7.56
N VAL A 18 7.66 5.43 7.29
CA VAL A 18 7.63 6.56 6.36
C VAL A 18 8.11 6.13 4.98
N ARG A 19 7.40 6.57 3.92
CA ARG A 19 7.81 6.42 2.52
C ARG A 19 7.55 7.69 1.71
N HIS A 20 8.38 7.90 0.70
CA HIS A 20 8.26 8.99 -0.26
C HIS A 20 7.84 8.41 -1.62
N LEU A 21 6.55 8.51 -1.93
CA LEU A 21 5.97 7.89 -3.11
C LEU A 21 6.17 8.78 -4.34
N PRO A 22 6.62 8.23 -5.49
CA PRO A 22 6.67 8.98 -6.72
C PRO A 22 5.26 9.34 -7.19
N ARG A 23 5.11 10.48 -7.84
CA ARG A 23 3.86 10.90 -8.46
C ARG A 23 3.86 10.49 -9.94
N VAL A 24 2.78 9.85 -10.37
CA VAL A 24 2.63 9.33 -11.73
C VAL A 24 1.29 9.77 -12.29
N GLU A 25 1.30 10.28 -13.52
CA GLU A 25 0.08 10.58 -14.28
C GLU A 25 -0.44 9.29 -14.92
N ILE A 26 -1.64 8.86 -14.56
CA ILE A 26 -2.25 7.60 -15.01
C ILE A 26 -3.32 7.80 -16.09
N ALA A 27 -3.78 9.04 -16.24
CA ALA A 27 -4.67 9.51 -17.29
C ALA A 27 -4.50 11.04 -17.40
N PRO A 28 -4.90 11.68 -18.52
CA PRO A 28 -4.73 13.12 -18.69
C PRO A 28 -5.29 13.93 -17.50
N GLY A 29 -4.41 14.63 -16.79
CA GLY A 29 -4.76 15.44 -15.61
C GLY A 29 -5.02 14.64 -14.32
N VAL A 30 -4.84 13.32 -14.32
CA VAL A 30 -5.04 12.44 -13.15
C VAL A 30 -3.69 11.92 -12.68
N VAL A 31 -3.27 12.42 -11.52
CA VAL A 31 -1.95 12.15 -10.94
C VAL A 31 -2.12 11.51 -9.59
N ILE A 32 -1.43 10.39 -9.36
CA ILE A 32 -1.46 9.66 -8.10
C ILE A 32 -0.05 9.52 -7.51
N ALA A 33 0.03 9.45 -6.19
CA ALA A 33 1.20 8.92 -5.52
C ALA A 33 1.16 7.39 -5.60
N ILE A 34 2.05 6.77 -6.38
CA ILE A 34 1.99 5.32 -6.59
C ILE A 34 2.62 4.59 -5.41
N LEU A 35 1.78 3.85 -4.67
CA LEU A 35 2.24 2.91 -3.66
C LEU A 35 2.58 1.57 -4.34
N ASN A 36 3.84 1.17 -4.27
CA ASN A 36 4.26 -0.17 -4.69
C ASN A 36 4.92 -0.88 -3.51
N ILE A 37 4.27 -1.95 -3.05
CA ILE A 37 4.74 -2.76 -1.92
C ILE A 37 5.53 -4.00 -2.37
N LEU A 38 5.64 -4.26 -3.68
CA LEU A 38 6.43 -5.37 -4.20
C LEU A 38 7.92 -5.12 -3.89
N GLY A 39 8.46 -5.89 -2.96
CA GLY A 39 9.83 -5.72 -2.45
C GLY A 39 9.94 -4.85 -1.20
N ASP A 40 8.84 -4.29 -0.69
CA ASP A 40 8.82 -3.52 0.55
C ASP A 40 8.23 -4.34 1.71
N THR A 41 9.03 -5.29 2.20
CA THR A 41 8.64 -6.19 3.29
C THR A 41 8.34 -5.44 4.58
N GLU A 42 9.13 -4.42 4.92
CA GLU A 42 8.98 -3.64 6.16
C GLU A 42 7.62 -2.95 6.21
N LEU A 43 7.26 -2.18 5.17
CA LEU A 43 5.97 -1.50 5.12
C LEU A 43 4.82 -2.52 5.07
N THR A 44 4.97 -3.58 4.28
CA THR A 44 3.92 -4.61 4.12
C THR A 44 3.59 -5.26 5.46
N GLU A 45 4.59 -5.72 6.20
CA GLU A 45 4.40 -6.41 7.48
C GLU A 45 3.81 -5.49 8.56
N ALA A 46 4.31 -4.25 8.65
CA ALA A 46 3.81 -3.27 9.62
C ALA A 46 2.35 -2.91 9.35
N VAL A 47 1.99 -2.66 8.09
CA VAL A 47 0.62 -2.33 7.69
C VAL A 47 -0.29 -3.54 7.83
N ALA A 48 0.17 -4.75 7.50
CA ALA A 48 -0.61 -5.98 7.68
C ALA A 48 -1.03 -6.17 9.15
N GLN A 49 -0.10 -5.98 10.09
CA GLN A 49 -0.41 -6.05 11.53
C GLN A 49 -1.48 -5.04 11.93
N ALA A 50 -1.30 -3.77 11.52
CA ALA A 50 -2.25 -2.70 11.84
C ALA A 50 -3.64 -2.90 11.21
N LEU A 51 -3.73 -3.57 10.06
CA LEU A 51 -5.00 -3.87 9.41
C LEU A 51 -5.71 -5.08 10.02
N VAL A 52 -4.99 -6.11 10.43
CA VAL A 52 -5.57 -7.33 11.02
C VAL A 52 -6.30 -7.02 12.33
N GLU A 53 -5.78 -6.10 13.12
CA GLU A 53 -6.44 -5.61 14.35
C GLU A 53 -7.81 -4.94 14.09
N ARG A 54 -8.11 -4.63 12.83
CA ARG A 54 -9.35 -3.98 12.40
C ARG A 54 -10.28 -4.92 11.63
N ILE A 55 -9.91 -6.19 11.44
CA ILE A 55 -10.75 -7.18 10.76
C ILE A 55 -11.92 -7.55 11.69
N PRO A 56 -13.19 -7.44 11.24
CA PRO A 56 -14.33 -7.92 12.01
C PRO A 56 -14.25 -9.44 12.23
N PRO A 57 -14.67 -9.95 13.40
CA PRO A 57 -14.56 -11.37 13.74
C PRO A 57 -15.36 -12.30 12.83
N GLU A 58 -16.35 -11.79 12.10
CA GLU A 58 -17.17 -12.54 11.15
C GLU A 58 -16.55 -12.70 9.75
N VAL A 59 -15.34 -12.21 9.51
CA VAL A 59 -14.68 -12.32 8.20
C VAL A 59 -13.97 -13.67 8.07
N ASP A 60 -14.43 -14.48 7.12
CA ASP A 60 -13.85 -15.81 6.84
C ASP A 60 -12.79 -15.81 5.73
N MET A 61 -12.74 -14.77 4.88
CA MET A 61 -11.87 -14.76 3.71
C MET A 61 -11.38 -13.36 3.36
N LEU A 62 -10.10 -13.27 2.99
CA LEU A 62 -9.49 -12.09 2.39
C LEU A 62 -9.39 -12.27 0.87
N VAL A 63 -9.90 -11.28 0.13
CA VAL A 63 -9.81 -11.24 -1.34
C VAL A 63 -9.05 -9.98 -1.74
N THR A 64 -8.14 -10.11 -2.71
CA THR A 64 -7.34 -8.99 -3.21
C THR A 64 -7.38 -8.95 -4.73
N ALA A 65 -7.27 -7.76 -5.33
CA ALA A 65 -7.59 -7.55 -6.73
C ALA A 65 -6.52 -8.08 -7.70
N GLU A 66 -5.24 -7.79 -7.45
CA GLU A 66 -4.17 -8.08 -8.40
C GLU A 66 -2.81 -8.24 -7.70
N ALA A 67 -1.77 -8.53 -8.48
CA ALA A 67 -0.43 -8.88 -8.00
C ALA A 67 0.19 -7.91 -6.98
N LYS A 68 0.02 -6.59 -7.13
CA LYS A 68 0.67 -5.60 -6.25
C LYS A 68 0.19 -5.71 -4.81
N SER A 69 -1.04 -6.15 -4.56
CA SER A 69 -1.61 -6.27 -3.22
C SER A 69 -1.52 -7.69 -2.64
N ILE A 70 -1.00 -8.66 -3.41
CA ILE A 70 -0.78 -10.05 -2.93
C ILE A 70 0.08 -10.10 -1.66
N PRO A 71 1.24 -9.40 -1.57
CA PRO A 71 2.07 -9.49 -0.35
C PRO A 71 1.33 -9.05 0.91
N LEU A 72 0.52 -7.99 0.80
CA LEU A 72 -0.27 -7.50 1.92
C LEU A 72 -1.39 -8.48 2.30
N ALA A 73 -2.15 -8.97 1.33
CA ALA A 73 -3.22 -9.94 1.60
C ALA A 73 -2.66 -11.24 2.21
N TYR A 74 -1.52 -11.70 1.71
CA TYR A 74 -0.81 -12.86 2.26
C TYR A 74 -0.34 -12.59 3.70
N ALA A 75 0.36 -11.47 3.95
CA ALA A 75 0.84 -11.13 5.28
C ALA A 75 -0.31 -10.95 6.29
N MET A 76 -1.44 -10.38 5.85
CA MET A 76 -2.65 -10.30 6.67
C MET A 76 -3.23 -11.68 6.96
N SER A 77 -3.35 -12.56 5.96
CA SER A 77 -3.85 -13.94 6.14
C SER A 77 -2.99 -14.74 7.12
N VAL A 78 -1.66 -14.65 7.03
CA VAL A 78 -0.75 -15.31 7.98
C VAL A 78 -0.99 -14.86 9.42
N LYS A 79 -1.35 -13.59 9.62
CA LYS A 79 -1.55 -12.98 10.94
C LYS A 79 -2.96 -13.15 11.50
N SER A 80 -3.99 -13.20 10.64
CA SER A 80 -5.38 -13.38 11.06
C SER A 80 -5.74 -14.83 11.40
N GLY A 81 -4.92 -15.79 10.94
CA GLY A 81 -5.31 -17.20 10.90
C GLY A 81 -6.20 -17.51 9.72
#